data_AF-A5AUU7-F1
#
_entry.id   AF-A5AUU7-F1
#
_cell.length_a   1.000
_cell.length_b   1.000
_cell.length_c   1.000
_cell.angle_alpha   90.00
_cell.angle_beta   90.00
_cell.angle_gamma   90.00
#
_symmetry.space_group_name_H-M   'P 1'
#
loop_
_entity.id
_entity.type
_entity.pdbx_description
1 polymer ?
#
loop_
_entity_poly.entity_id
_entity_poly.type
_entity_poly.pdbx_seq_one_letter_code
_entity_poly.pdbx_strand_id
1 'polypeptide(L)'
;MKRELQAVERDITEAEVARNGWEEKSWDVDTTIGHKFEELEALSIECNQALRRLKLGNGLQYVLNAKGSSPAEVLGIDYKSTLKPALDSFADDINKSSMSKLEELISLQQQSVENAAKIEAKRNRLAALQSSSDEVEAQLNFLKKETQNYTSRCAMEAKKLVEDVEIETHNVDIVEREVADVLEGILTRLRCCHEDVQIEAAGSNQAK
;
A
#
# COMPACT_ATOMS: atom_id res chain seq x y z
N MET A 1 -9.39 -4.78 -116.36
CA MET A 1 -8.50 -5.08 -115.21
C MET A 1 -7.79 -3.87 -114.59
N LYS A 2 -7.33 -2.84 -115.33
CA LYS A 2 -6.58 -1.71 -114.72
C LYS A 2 -7.32 -0.95 -113.60
N ARG A 3 -8.63 -0.70 -113.72
CA ARG A 3 -9.40 0.01 -112.68
C ARG A 3 -9.61 -0.81 -111.41
N GLU A 4 -9.79 -2.12 -111.55
CA GLU A 4 -9.97 -3.01 -110.40
C GLU A 4 -8.66 -3.19 -109.63
N LEU A 5 -7.53 -3.28 -110.34
CA LEU A 5 -6.20 -3.23 -109.73
C LEU A 5 -5.98 -1.94 -108.94
N GLN A 6 -6.35 -0.78 -109.50
CA GLN A 6 -6.23 0.50 -108.79
C GLN A 6 -7.16 0.61 -107.57
N ALA A 7 -8.36 0.03 -107.62
CA ALA A 7 -9.26 -0.02 -106.47
C ALA A 7 -8.68 -0.89 -105.35
N VAL A 8 -8.13 -2.06 -105.70
CA VAL A 8 -7.46 -2.97 -104.76
C VAL A 8 -6.22 -2.33 -104.14
N GLU A 9 -5.39 -1.63 -104.94
CA GLU A 9 -4.23 -0.88 -104.43
C GLU A 9 -4.64 0.18 -103.42
N ARG A 10 -5.75 0.91 -103.67
CA ARG A 10 -6.28 1.90 -102.73
C ARG A 10 -6.78 1.25 -101.44
N ASP A 11 -7.56 0.17 -101.55
CA ASP A 11 -8.10 -0.52 -100.38
C ASP A 11 -6.98 -1.14 -99.52
N ILE A 12 -5.90 -1.63 -100.14
CA ILE A 12 -4.68 -2.06 -99.43
C ILE A 12 -4.06 -0.89 -98.67
N THR A 13 -3.87 0.27 -99.31
CA THR A 13 -3.29 1.43 -98.61
C THR A 13 -4.18 1.94 -97.47
N GLU A 14 -5.51 1.93 -97.63
CA GLU A 14 -6.44 2.29 -96.55
C GLU A 14 -6.37 1.29 -95.39
N ALA A 15 -6.29 -0.01 -95.68
CA ALA A 15 -6.14 -1.06 -94.67
C ALA A 15 -4.80 -0.97 -93.93
N GLU A 16 -3.70 -0.64 -94.62
CA GLU A 16 -2.38 -0.42 -94.01
C GLU A 16 -2.37 0.79 -93.08
N VAL A 17 -2.98 1.90 -93.49
CA VAL A 17 -3.13 3.10 -92.64
C VAL A 17 -3.96 2.77 -91.39
N ALA A 18 -5.07 2.04 -91.54
CA ALA A 18 -5.88 1.61 -90.42
C ALA A 18 -5.12 0.67 -89.47
N ARG A 19 -4.35 -0.29 -90.01
CA ARG A 19 -3.50 -1.19 -89.21
C ARG A 19 -2.46 -0.41 -88.42
N ASN A 20 -1.72 0.49 -89.07
CA ASN A 20 -0.71 1.31 -88.40
C ASN A 20 -1.32 2.16 -87.27
N GLY A 21 -2.51 2.71 -87.48
CA GLY A 21 -3.24 3.46 -86.43
C GLY A 21 -3.72 2.58 -85.26
N TRP A 22 -3.99 1.29 -85.48
CA TRP A 22 -4.27 0.33 -84.41
C TRP A 22 -3.00 -0.13 -83.70
N GLU A 23 -1.90 -0.31 -84.42
CA GLU A 23 -0.59 -0.64 -83.86
C GLU A 23 -0.09 0.47 -82.93
N GLU A 24 -0.19 1.74 -83.33
CA GLU A 24 0.18 2.90 -82.51
C GLU A 24 -0.65 2.94 -81.21
N LYS A 25 -1.98 2.77 -81.32
CA LYS A 25 -2.85 2.71 -80.14
C LYS A 25 -2.56 1.53 -79.22
N SER A 26 -2.26 0.36 -79.79
CA SER A 26 -1.86 -0.81 -78.99
C SER A 26 -0.58 -0.52 -78.23
N TRP A 27 0.39 0.09 -78.89
CA TRP A 27 1.67 0.45 -78.29
C TRP A 27 1.54 1.48 -77.17
N ASP A 28 0.69 2.50 -77.34
CA ASP A 28 0.39 3.48 -76.30
C ASP A 28 -0.27 2.84 -75.07
N VAL A 29 -1.22 1.92 -75.30
CA VAL A 29 -1.90 1.18 -74.23
C VAL A 29 -0.91 0.28 -73.48
N ASP A 30 -0.08 -0.48 -74.21
CA ASP A 30 0.93 -1.36 -73.61
C ASP A 30 1.95 -0.55 -72.78
N THR A 31 2.38 0.61 -73.29
CA THR A 31 3.28 1.53 -72.57
C THR A 31 2.63 2.06 -71.29
N THR A 32 1.35 2.46 -71.36
CA THR A 32 0.61 2.96 -70.20
C THR A 32 0.40 1.88 -69.15
N ILE A 33 0.06 0.65 -69.57
CA ILE A 33 -0.09 -0.50 -68.68
C ILE A 33 1.23 -0.83 -67.99
N GLY A 34 2.34 -0.82 -68.74
CA GLY A 34 3.68 -1.03 -68.18
C GLY A 34 4.00 -0.05 -67.05
N HIS A 35 3.85 1.25 -67.31
CA HIS A 35 4.09 2.28 -66.29
C HIS A 35 3.18 2.12 -65.06
N LYS A 36 1.89 1.80 -65.26
CA LYS A 36 0.95 1.58 -64.16
C LYS A 36 1.27 0.32 -63.36
N PHE A 37 1.80 -0.71 -64.00
CA PHE A 37 2.24 -1.91 -63.31
C PHE A 37 3.49 -1.65 -62.46
N GLU A 38 4.45 -0.86 -62.94
CA GLU A 38 5.62 -0.42 -62.15
C GLU A 38 5.21 0.41 -60.92
N GLU A 39 4.27 1.35 -61.08
CA GLU A 39 3.68 2.09 -59.94
C GLU A 39 3.03 1.13 -58.94
N LEU A 40 2.33 0.10 -59.43
CA LEU A 40 1.66 -0.88 -58.59
C LEU A 40 2.67 -1.76 -57.84
N GLU A 41 3.79 -2.13 -58.45
CA GLU A 41 4.89 -2.85 -57.78
C GLU A 41 5.46 -2.05 -56.62
N ALA A 42 5.71 -0.76 -56.81
CA ALA A 42 6.19 0.12 -55.74
C ALA A 42 5.20 0.17 -54.57
N LEU A 43 3.91 0.39 -54.86
CA LEU A 43 2.86 0.42 -53.84
C LEU A 43 2.68 -0.92 -53.13
N SER A 44 2.75 -2.04 -53.87
CA SER A 44 2.68 -3.39 -53.30
C SER A 44 3.80 -3.63 -52.28
N ILE A 45 5.03 -3.17 -52.58
CA ILE A 45 6.16 -3.26 -51.64
C ILE A 45 5.87 -2.47 -50.36
N GLU A 46 5.39 -1.23 -50.47
CA GLU A 46 5.05 -0.40 -49.31
C GLU A 46 3.94 -1.01 -48.46
N CYS A 47 2.86 -1.47 -49.09
CA CYS A 47 1.76 -2.16 -48.41
C CYS A 47 2.24 -3.42 -47.70
N ASN A 48 3.04 -4.25 -48.35
CA ASN A 48 3.58 -5.47 -47.76
C ASN A 48 4.48 -5.19 -46.56
N GLN A 49 5.27 -4.11 -46.59
CA GLN A 49 6.05 -3.68 -45.43
C GLN A 49 5.13 -3.25 -44.27
N ALA A 50 4.06 -2.50 -44.55
CA ALA A 50 3.09 -2.11 -43.53
C ALA A 50 2.38 -3.34 -42.91
N LEU A 51 1.96 -4.30 -43.74
CA LEU A 51 1.33 -5.54 -43.27
C LEU A 51 2.26 -6.37 -42.37
N ARG A 52 3.56 -6.43 -42.68
CA ARG A 52 4.56 -7.08 -41.80
C ARG A 52 4.68 -6.40 -40.45
N ARG A 53 4.62 -5.05 -40.41
CA ARG A 53 4.64 -4.30 -39.14
C ARG A 53 3.40 -4.57 -38.29
N LEU A 54 2.25 -4.75 -38.93
CA LEU A 54 0.98 -5.08 -38.27
C LEU A 54 0.88 -6.54 -37.82
N LYS A 55 1.73 -7.45 -38.34
CA LYS A 55 1.78 -8.88 -37.97
C LYS A 55 0.44 -9.61 -38.15
N LEU A 56 -0.32 -9.27 -39.19
CA LEU A 56 -1.67 -9.79 -39.49
C LEU A 56 -1.70 -11.26 -39.97
N GLY A 57 -0.61 -12.01 -39.80
CA GLY A 57 -0.43 -13.37 -40.31
C GLY A 57 0.27 -13.46 -41.66
N ASN A 58 0.88 -14.62 -41.94
CA ASN A 58 1.77 -14.82 -43.09
C ASN A 58 1.06 -14.92 -44.46
N GLY A 59 -0.28 -14.89 -44.49
CA GLY A 59 -1.07 -15.08 -45.71
C GLY A 59 -1.54 -13.80 -46.41
N LEU A 60 -1.34 -12.64 -45.79
CA LEU A 60 -1.80 -11.35 -46.32
C LEU A 60 -0.63 -10.63 -46.97
N GLN A 61 -0.40 -10.92 -48.25
CA GLN A 61 0.65 -10.28 -49.04
C GLN A 61 0.15 -10.02 -50.46
N TYR A 62 0.41 -8.82 -50.97
CA TYR A 62 0.27 -8.52 -52.38
C TYR A 62 1.35 -9.23 -53.18
N VAL A 63 0.95 -10.03 -54.16
CA VAL A 63 1.83 -10.75 -55.08
C VAL A 63 1.34 -10.46 -56.49
N LEU A 64 1.96 -9.49 -57.14
CA LEU A 64 1.44 -8.97 -58.39
C LEU A 64 1.59 -9.98 -59.54
N ASN A 65 0.57 -10.05 -60.38
CA ASN A 65 0.55 -10.87 -61.59
C ASN A 65 0.17 -10.01 -62.80
N ALA A 66 1.15 -9.70 -63.65
CA ALA A 66 0.95 -8.91 -64.86
C ALA A 66 -0.02 -9.57 -65.88
N LYS A 67 -0.28 -10.88 -65.75
CA LYS A 67 -1.22 -11.62 -66.62
C LYS A 67 -2.62 -11.74 -66.04
N GLY A 68 -2.88 -11.13 -64.88
CA GLY A 68 -4.19 -11.17 -64.25
C GLY A 68 -5.23 -10.44 -65.09
N SER A 69 -6.43 -11.01 -65.18
CA SER A 69 -7.56 -10.41 -65.91
C SER A 69 -8.57 -9.76 -64.96
N SER A 70 -8.45 -10.00 -63.65
CA SER A 70 -9.23 -9.34 -62.60
C SER A 70 -8.34 -8.63 -61.58
N PRO A 71 -8.84 -7.62 -60.84
CA PRO A 71 -8.07 -6.96 -59.79
C PRO A 71 -7.50 -7.91 -58.73
N ALA A 72 -8.26 -8.95 -58.34
CA ALA A 72 -7.80 -9.93 -57.37
C ALA A 72 -6.66 -10.81 -57.92
N GLU A 73 -6.73 -11.18 -59.20
CA GLU A 73 -5.64 -11.91 -59.88
C GLU A 73 -4.40 -11.04 -60.05
N VAL A 74 -4.57 -9.77 -60.45
CA VAL A 74 -3.46 -8.82 -60.64
C VAL A 74 -2.77 -8.52 -59.32
N LEU A 75 -3.51 -8.41 -58.22
CA LEU A 75 -2.98 -8.10 -56.88
C LEU A 75 -2.49 -9.34 -56.12
N GLY A 76 -2.87 -10.55 -56.55
CA GLY A 76 -2.62 -11.81 -55.87
C GLY A 76 -3.44 -12.03 -54.60
N ILE A 77 -4.28 -11.06 -54.22
CA ILE A 77 -5.15 -11.09 -53.06
C ILE A 77 -6.38 -10.22 -53.31
N ASP A 78 -7.55 -10.68 -52.87
CA ASP A 78 -8.75 -9.87 -52.95
C ASP A 78 -8.89 -8.92 -51.75
N TYR A 79 -8.94 -7.62 -52.03
CA TYR A 79 -9.05 -6.60 -51.01
C TYR A 79 -10.36 -6.73 -50.21
N LYS A 80 -11.49 -6.92 -50.89
CA LYS A 80 -12.82 -6.82 -50.25
C LYS A 80 -13.16 -8.02 -49.39
N SER A 81 -12.80 -9.22 -49.84
CA SER A 81 -13.16 -10.48 -49.17
C SER A 81 -12.07 -11.02 -48.25
N THR A 82 -10.80 -10.64 -48.46
CA THR A 82 -9.68 -11.19 -47.68
C THR A 82 -9.00 -10.12 -46.83
N LEU A 83 -8.43 -9.09 -47.45
CA LEU A 83 -7.60 -8.13 -46.71
C LEU A 83 -8.41 -7.23 -45.77
N LYS A 84 -9.51 -6.65 -46.26
CA LYS A 84 -10.36 -5.75 -45.47
C LYS A 84 -10.94 -6.44 -44.23
N PRO A 85 -11.56 -7.64 -44.33
CA PRO A 85 -12.05 -8.34 -43.15
C PRO A 85 -10.97 -8.68 -42.13
N ALA A 86 -9.76 -9.03 -42.58
CA ALA A 86 -8.64 -9.31 -41.69
C ALA A 86 -8.17 -8.05 -40.93
N LEU A 87 -8.12 -6.90 -41.61
CA LEU A 87 -7.81 -5.61 -40.97
C LEU A 87 -8.88 -5.18 -39.97
N ASP A 88 -10.16 -5.32 -40.35
CA ASP A 88 -11.30 -5.00 -39.47
C ASP A 88 -11.27 -5.89 -38.21
N SER A 89 -11.07 -7.20 -38.37
CA SER A 89 -10.92 -8.15 -37.25
C SER A 89 -9.76 -7.81 -36.33
N PHE A 90 -8.61 -7.42 -36.89
CA PHE A 90 -7.44 -7.05 -36.09
C PHE A 90 -7.68 -5.77 -35.29
N ALA A 91 -8.36 -4.78 -35.88
CA ALA A 91 -8.75 -3.55 -35.18
C ALA A 91 -9.69 -3.86 -34.01
N ASP A 92 -10.67 -4.74 -34.22
CA ASP A 92 -11.61 -5.17 -33.18
C ASP A 92 -10.90 -5.91 -32.04
N ASP A 93 -9.94 -6.78 -32.34
CA ASP A 93 -9.14 -7.49 -31.33
C ASP A 93 -8.27 -6.53 -30.50
N ILE A 94 -7.67 -5.51 -31.14
CA ILE A 94 -6.94 -4.45 -30.42
C ILE A 94 -7.88 -3.69 -29.50
N ASN A 95 -9.05 -3.28 -29.99
CA ASN A 95 -10.02 -2.53 -29.19
C ASN A 95 -10.50 -3.36 -28.00
N LYS A 96 -10.84 -4.63 -28.23
CA LYS A 96 -11.29 -5.56 -27.19
C LYS A 96 -10.22 -5.81 -26.13
N SER A 97 -8.99 -6.08 -26.55
CA SER A 97 -7.88 -6.31 -25.61
C SER A 97 -7.50 -5.05 -24.82
N SER A 98 -7.54 -3.88 -25.47
CA SER A 98 -7.30 -2.60 -24.83
C SER A 98 -8.40 -2.24 -23.83
N MET A 99 -9.66 -2.54 -24.17
CA MET A 99 -10.79 -2.32 -23.28
C MET A 99 -10.75 -3.22 -22.06
N SER A 100 -10.47 -4.51 -22.24
CA SER A 100 -10.27 -5.44 -21.13
C SER A 100 -9.15 -5.00 -20.18
N LYS A 101 -8.02 -4.51 -20.72
CA LYS A 101 -6.94 -3.94 -19.89
C LYS A 101 -7.37 -2.69 -19.14
N LEU A 102 -8.19 -1.83 -19.76
CA LEU A 102 -8.70 -0.63 -19.10
C LEU A 102 -9.64 -0.99 -17.94
N GLU A 103 -10.53 -1.96 -18.13
CA GLU A 103 -11.43 -2.46 -17.08
C GLU A 103 -10.67 -3.08 -15.90
N GLU A 104 -9.59 -3.81 -16.19
CA GLU A 104 -8.68 -4.33 -15.16
C GLU A 104 -8.00 -3.20 -14.38
N LEU A 105 -7.47 -2.18 -15.07
CA LEU A 105 -6.86 -1.02 -14.42
C LEU A 105 -7.86 -0.24 -13.56
N ILE A 106 -9.10 -0.07 -14.02
CA ILE A 106 -10.17 0.56 -13.23
C ILE A 106 -10.44 -0.24 -11.96
N SER A 107 -10.51 -1.57 -12.08
CA SER A 107 -10.74 -2.48 -10.94
C SER A 107 -9.61 -2.38 -9.92
N LEU A 108 -8.35 -2.40 -10.37
CA LEU A 108 -7.17 -2.23 -9.52
C LEU A 108 -7.13 -0.86 -8.86
N GLN A 109 -7.48 0.20 -9.58
CA GLN A 109 -7.57 1.56 -9.03
C GLN A 109 -8.61 1.64 -7.91
N GLN A 110 -9.79 1.05 -8.13
CA GLN A 110 -10.85 1.01 -7.12
C GLN A 110 -10.40 0.24 -5.86
N GLN A 111 -9.75 -0.91 -6.05
CA GLN A 111 -9.19 -1.72 -4.96
C GLN A 111 -8.10 -0.95 -4.20
N SER A 112 -7.25 -0.20 -4.90
CA SER A 112 -6.21 0.65 -4.31
C SER A 112 -6.82 1.73 -3.39
N VAL A 113 -7.87 2.41 -3.84
CA VAL A 113 -8.59 3.42 -3.05
C VAL A 113 -9.22 2.79 -1.80
N GLU A 114 -9.87 1.64 -1.93
CA GLU A 114 -10.46 0.93 -0.78
C GLU A 114 -9.38 0.49 0.23
N ASN A 115 -8.25 -0.01 -0.26
CA ASN A 115 -7.12 -0.39 0.59
C ASN A 115 -6.51 0.82 1.32
N ALA A 116 -6.38 1.97 0.65
CA ALA A 116 -5.92 3.21 1.26
C ALA A 116 -6.85 3.64 2.40
N ALA A 117 -8.17 3.59 2.19
CA ALA A 117 -9.15 3.90 3.22
C ALA A 117 -9.05 2.94 4.42
N LYS A 118 -8.86 1.63 4.18
CA LYS A 118 -8.64 0.62 5.24
C LYS A 118 -7.36 0.88 6.03
N ILE A 119 -6.27 1.28 5.36
CA ILE A 119 -5.01 1.63 6.02
C ILE A 119 -5.21 2.84 6.92
N GLU A 120 -5.89 3.87 6.43
CA GLU A 120 -6.11 5.10 7.21
C GLU A 120 -6.99 4.86 8.44
N ALA A 121 -8.05 4.06 8.31
CA ALA A 121 -8.86 3.65 9.45
C ALA A 121 -8.03 2.89 10.52
N LYS A 122 -7.11 2.01 10.10
CA LYS A 122 -6.20 1.31 11.02
C LYS A 122 -5.21 2.26 11.68
N ARG A 123 -4.67 3.26 10.96
CA ARG A 123 -3.79 4.28 11.54
C ARG A 123 -4.50 5.08 12.62
N ASN A 124 -5.73 5.52 12.37
CA ASN A 124 -6.53 6.26 13.36
C ASN A 124 -6.76 5.42 14.62
N ARG A 125 -7.07 4.13 14.47
CA ARG A 125 -7.21 3.22 15.61
C ARG A 125 -5.91 3.05 16.38
N LEU A 126 -4.77 2.92 15.70
CA LEU A 126 -3.46 2.84 16.35
C LEU A 126 -3.13 4.11 17.13
N ALA A 127 -3.41 5.28 16.57
CA ALA A 127 -3.23 6.56 17.26
C ALA A 127 -4.08 6.65 18.54
N ALA A 128 -5.35 6.23 18.47
CA ALA A 128 -6.22 6.20 19.65
C ALA A 128 -5.71 5.24 20.74
N LEU A 129 -5.24 4.05 20.35
CA LEU A 129 -4.65 3.08 21.28
C LEU A 129 -3.36 3.60 21.91
N GLN A 130 -2.51 4.27 21.13
CA GLN A 130 -1.29 4.89 21.64
C GLN A 130 -1.63 5.95 22.70
N SER A 131 -2.57 6.84 22.40
CA SER A 131 -3.00 7.87 23.36
C SER A 131 -3.54 7.26 24.66
N SER A 132 -4.28 6.16 24.58
CA SER A 132 -4.77 5.46 25.78
C SER A 132 -3.65 4.79 26.56
N SER A 133 -2.64 4.23 25.88
CA SER A 133 -1.45 3.67 26.52
C SER A 133 -0.67 4.75 27.26
N ASP A 134 -0.46 5.90 26.63
CA ASP A 134 0.26 7.04 27.21
C ASP A 134 -0.47 7.58 28.46
N GLU A 135 -1.81 7.62 28.44
CA GLU A 135 -2.63 7.99 29.59
C GLU A 135 -2.46 6.99 30.75
N VAL A 136 -2.55 5.69 30.49
CA VAL A 136 -2.37 4.65 31.51
C VAL A 136 -0.96 4.69 32.09
N GLU A 137 0.06 4.93 31.28
CA GLU A 137 1.45 5.09 31.75
C GLU A 137 1.59 6.31 32.67
N ALA A 138 0.96 7.43 32.33
CA ALA A 138 0.94 8.62 33.18
C ALA A 138 0.24 8.35 34.52
N GLN A 139 -0.91 7.66 34.51
CA GLN A 139 -1.62 7.26 35.73
C GLN A 139 -0.78 6.33 36.62
N LEU A 140 -0.09 5.35 36.02
CA LEU A 140 0.78 4.42 36.73
C LEU A 140 1.94 5.16 37.40
N ASN A 141 2.60 6.06 36.67
CA ASN A 141 3.69 6.88 37.20
C ASN A 141 3.24 7.76 38.37
N PHE A 142 2.03 8.33 38.29
CA PHE A 142 1.42 9.08 39.38
C PHE A 142 1.19 8.19 40.62
N LEU A 143 0.52 7.04 40.46
CA LEU A 143 0.24 6.11 41.55
C LEU A 143 1.51 5.58 42.22
N LYS A 144 2.56 5.32 41.43
CA LYS A 144 3.86 4.89 41.93
C LYS A 144 4.48 5.94 42.85
N LYS A 145 4.44 7.22 42.44
CA LYS A 145 4.95 8.34 43.25
C LYS A 145 4.13 8.51 44.53
N GLU A 146 2.80 8.42 44.43
CA GLU A 146 1.92 8.54 45.59
C GLU A 146 2.14 7.42 46.60
N THR A 147 2.30 6.18 46.11
CA THR A 147 2.62 5.01 46.94
C THR A 147 3.96 5.17 47.66
N GLN A 148 4.98 5.69 46.96
CA GLN A 148 6.29 5.95 47.56
C GLN A 148 6.21 7.03 48.65
N ASN A 149 5.49 8.12 48.39
CA ASN A 149 5.25 9.19 49.37
C ASN A 149 4.54 8.66 50.61
N TYR A 150 3.47 7.87 50.41
CA TYR A 150 2.71 7.27 51.50
C TYR A 150 3.58 6.33 52.33
N THR A 151 4.36 5.46 51.68
CA THR A 151 5.29 4.53 52.35
C THR A 151 6.31 5.29 53.19
N SER A 152 6.91 6.35 52.65
CA SER A 152 7.86 7.20 53.38
C SER A 152 7.22 7.87 54.59
N ARG A 153 5.97 8.34 54.46
CA ARG A 153 5.23 8.96 55.55
C ARG A 153 4.91 7.96 56.66
N CYS A 154 4.41 6.77 56.32
CA CYS A 154 4.17 5.70 57.28
C CYS A 154 5.45 5.28 58.02
N ALA A 155 6.58 5.17 57.31
CA ALA A 155 7.86 4.85 57.95
C ALA A 155 8.29 5.93 58.96
N MET A 156 8.10 7.21 58.63
CA MET A 156 8.40 8.33 59.52
C MET A 156 7.45 8.38 60.73
N GLU A 157 6.15 8.21 60.51
CA GLU A 157 5.14 8.16 61.58
C GLU A 157 5.41 6.97 62.53
N ALA A 158 5.75 5.79 62.00
CA ALA A 158 6.11 4.62 62.81
C ALA A 158 7.39 4.86 63.62
N LYS A 159 8.42 5.48 63.03
CA LYS A 159 9.66 5.82 63.75
C LYS A 159 9.38 6.79 64.89
N LYS A 160 8.58 7.83 64.63
CA LYS A 160 8.16 8.79 65.65
C LYS A 160 7.42 8.11 66.80
N LEU A 161 6.48 7.21 66.50
CA LEU A 161 5.75 6.47 67.53
C LEU A 161 6.69 5.64 68.43
N VAL A 162 7.70 5.00 67.85
CA VAL A 162 8.70 4.24 68.62
C VAL A 162 9.50 5.19 69.52
N GLU A 163 10.00 6.32 68.97
CA GLU A 163 10.71 7.34 69.76
C GLU A 163 9.83 7.88 70.91
N ASP A 164 8.55 8.18 70.64
CA ASP A 164 7.58 8.65 71.65
C ASP A 164 7.34 7.58 72.75
N VAL A 165 7.23 6.30 72.39
CA VAL A 165 7.06 5.19 73.35
C VAL A 165 8.32 4.95 74.19
N GLU A 166 9.51 5.05 73.60
CA GLU A 166 10.78 4.93 74.32
C GLU A 166 10.94 6.05 75.36
N ILE A 167 10.60 7.29 74.99
CA ILE A 167 10.58 8.43 75.92
C ILE A 167 9.59 8.18 77.06
N GLU A 168 8.36 7.75 76.75
CA GLU A 168 7.35 7.54 77.77
C GLU A 168 7.69 6.36 78.69
N THR A 169 8.30 5.29 78.16
CA THR A 169 8.81 4.17 78.97
C THR A 169 9.88 4.66 79.95
N HIS A 170 10.80 5.50 79.50
CA HIS A 170 11.82 6.08 80.37
C HIS A 170 11.21 6.98 81.46
N ASN A 171 10.19 7.78 81.12
CA ASN A 171 9.46 8.60 82.09
C ASN A 171 8.78 7.73 83.16
N VAL A 172 8.16 6.62 82.76
CA VAL A 172 7.54 5.66 83.68
C VAL A 172 8.59 5.04 84.61
N ASP A 173 9.74 4.61 84.09
CA ASP A 173 10.83 4.06 84.91
C ASP A 173 11.32 5.04 86.00
N ILE A 174 11.36 6.34 85.68
CA ILE A 174 11.73 7.40 86.63
C ILE A 174 10.66 7.48 87.74
N VAL A 175 9.38 7.58 87.37
CA VAL A 175 8.28 7.68 88.33
C VAL A 175 8.19 6.43 89.21
N GLU A 176 8.39 5.24 88.66
CA GLU A 176 8.41 3.99 89.44
C GLU A 176 9.52 4.00 90.50
N ARG A 177 10.71 4.51 90.15
CA ARG A 177 11.81 4.66 91.11
C ARG A 177 11.48 5.68 92.20
N GLU A 178 10.93 6.84 91.83
CA GLU A 178 10.50 7.85 92.80
C GLU A 178 9.45 7.30 93.78
N VAL A 179 8.49 6.51 93.29
CA VAL A 179 7.49 5.84 94.13
C VAL A 179 8.15 4.82 95.06
N ALA A 180 9.10 4.03 94.57
CA ALA A 180 9.86 3.07 95.38
C ALA A 180 10.63 3.77 96.51
N ASP A 181 11.33 4.87 96.21
CA ASP A 181 12.06 5.67 97.19
C ASP A 181 11.13 6.27 98.25
N VAL A 182 9.95 6.77 97.86
CA VAL A 182 8.94 7.27 98.79
C VAL A 182 8.41 6.15 99.69
N LEU A 183 8.13 4.97 99.13
CA LEU A 183 7.67 3.80 99.89
C LEU A 183 8.72 3.35 100.90
N GLU A 184 9.99 3.26 100.51
CA GLU A 184 11.10 2.94 101.41
C GLU A 184 11.23 3.99 102.53
N GLY A 185 11.10 5.28 102.19
CA GLY A 185 11.06 6.36 103.16
C GLY A 185 9.89 6.25 104.15
N ILE A 186 8.70 5.82 103.71
CA ILE A 186 7.56 5.55 104.59
C ILE A 186 7.85 4.34 105.50
N LEU A 187 8.34 3.23 104.94
CA LEU A 187 8.66 2.01 105.70
C LEU A 187 9.71 2.26 106.78
N THR A 188 10.76 3.03 106.46
CA THR A 188 11.83 3.38 107.39
C THR A 188 11.28 4.22 108.55
N ARG A 189 10.44 5.23 108.25
CA ARG A 189 9.77 6.05 109.28
C ARG A 189 8.88 5.20 110.19
N LEU A 190 8.07 4.29 109.61
CA LEU A 190 7.23 3.38 110.39
C LEU A 190 8.07 2.46 111.30
N ARG A 191 9.22 1.99 110.82
CA ARG A 191 10.15 1.16 111.62
C ARG A 191 10.73 1.95 112.80
N CYS A 192 11.22 3.17 112.59
CA CYS A 192 11.69 4.02 113.68
C CYS A 192 10.58 4.26 114.71
N CYS A 193 9.36 4.61 114.28
CA CYS A 193 8.24 4.77 115.20
C CYS A 193 7.91 3.47 115.98
N HIS A 194 8.04 2.30 115.34
CA HIS A 194 7.84 1.03 116.03
C HIS A 194 8.93 0.75 117.07
N GLU A 195 10.19 1.02 116.74
CA GLU A 195 11.34 0.89 117.65
C GLU A 195 11.23 1.86 118.84
N ASP A 196 10.84 3.11 118.61
CA ASP A 196 10.60 4.11 119.65
C ASP A 196 9.51 3.64 120.64
N VAL A 197 8.41 3.08 120.14
CA VAL A 197 7.32 2.51 120.97
C VAL A 197 7.79 1.27 121.75
N GLN A 198 8.66 0.43 121.19
CA GLN A 198 9.22 -0.72 121.91
C GLN A 198 10.21 -0.31 123.01
N ILE A 199 10.99 0.75 122.80
CA ILE A 199 11.90 1.31 123.82
C ILE A 199 11.09 1.91 124.99
N GLU A 200 9.99 2.63 124.71
CA GLU A 200 9.06 3.12 125.75
C GLU A 200 8.41 1.96 126.52
N ALA A 201 8.02 0.88 125.84
CA ALA A 201 7.42 -0.30 126.46
C ALA A 201 8.43 -1.12 127.31
N ALA A 202 9.69 -1.24 126.87
CA ALA A 202 10.75 -1.92 127.61
C ALA A 202 11.23 -1.11 128.83
N GLY A 203 11.29 0.22 128.72
CA GLY A 203 11.59 1.12 129.85
C GLY A 203 10.55 1.05 130.98
N SER A 204 9.28 0.79 130.66
CA SER A 204 8.23 0.61 131.67
C SER A 204 8.27 -0.74 132.42
N ASN A 205 8.93 -1.77 131.88
CA ASN A 205 9.00 -3.10 132.50
C ASN A 205 10.22 -3.32 133.42
N GLN A 206 11.16 -2.37 133.51
CA GLN A 206 12.25 -2.37 134.53
C GLN A 206 11.96 -1.49 135.75
N ALA A 207 10.80 -0.81 135.79
CA ALA A 207 10.37 0.06 136.89
C ALA A 207 9.23 -0.53 137.76
N LYS A 208 9.11 -1.87 137.82
CA LYS A 208 8.23 -2.59 138.75
C LYS A 208 9.02 -3.39 139.77
#